data_AF-A0A370FY16-F1
#
_entry.id   AF-A0A370FY16-F1
#
_cell.length_a   1.000
_cell.length_b   1.000
_cell.length_c   1.000
_cell.angle_alpha   90.00
_cell.angle_beta   90.00
_cell.angle_gamma   90.00
#
_symmetry.space_group_name_H-M   'P 1'
#
loop_
_entity.id
_entity.type
_entity.pdbx_description
1 polymer ?
#
loop_
_entity_poly.entity_id
_entity_poly.type
_entity_poly.pdbx_seq_one_letter_code
_entity_poly.pdbx_strand_id
1 'polypeptide(L)'
;MKVDGKDAAQAVREPDAQSPAGGVSSSVTDLTAWLKMLLADGQVDGRQLIPAEALLPAISPQSVSSPPTGPDARAGFYGFGFNVGTSPAGRVTLSHSGAFSLGAATNFVAIPSADVEIAALTNAAPVGVPETLTAEFADLVQFGEIREDWTALYKEKFSEFDAPEGSISKATFTGNTVVLESFDTDHLGTFTRSAP
;
A
#
# COMPACT_ATOMS: atom_id res chain seq x y z
N MET A 1 3.40 -19.01 -2.46
CA MET A 1 4.19 -20.00 -3.25
C MET A 1 3.25 -20.77 -4.16
N LYS A 2 3.67 -21.08 -5.40
CA LYS A 2 2.85 -21.84 -6.34
C LYS A 2 3.03 -23.35 -6.13
N VAL A 3 1.93 -24.08 -6.14
CA VAL A 3 1.85 -25.55 -6.10
C VAL A 3 1.08 -25.96 -7.35
N ASP A 4 1.70 -26.76 -8.22
CA ASP A 4 1.14 -27.13 -9.52
C ASP A 4 0.70 -25.93 -10.39
N GLY A 5 1.45 -24.82 -10.29
CA GLY A 5 1.16 -23.58 -11.03
C GLY A 5 0.01 -22.74 -10.46
N LYS A 6 -0.57 -23.13 -9.32
CA LYS A 6 -1.62 -22.37 -8.62
C LYS A 6 -1.11 -21.83 -7.29
N ASP A 7 -1.57 -20.64 -6.92
CA ASP A 7 -1.25 -20.09 -5.60
C ASP A 7 -1.91 -20.94 -4.52
N ALA A 8 -1.11 -21.44 -3.57
CA ALA A 8 -1.60 -22.21 -2.45
C ALA A 8 -0.88 -21.81 -1.15
N ALA A 9 -1.65 -21.62 -0.08
CA ALA A 9 -1.14 -21.41 1.26
C ALA A 9 -0.63 -22.76 1.81
N GLN A 10 0.70 -22.94 1.90
CA GLN A 10 1.29 -24.23 2.31
C GLN A 10 1.66 -24.30 3.80
N ALA A 11 1.75 -23.18 4.52
CA ALA A 11 2.15 -23.17 5.93
C ALA A 11 1.23 -22.29 6.79
N VAL A 12 0.91 -22.77 7.99
CA VAL A 12 0.33 -21.95 9.06
C VAL A 12 1.45 -21.09 9.61
N ARG A 13 1.34 -19.77 9.44
CA ARG A 13 2.27 -18.81 10.04
C ARG A 13 1.82 -18.51 11.48
N GLU A 14 2.75 -18.08 12.32
CA GLU A 14 2.49 -17.44 13.63
C GLU A 14 2.61 -15.91 13.47
N PRO A 15 1.56 -15.20 13.01
CA PRO A 15 1.64 -13.79 12.64
C PRO A 15 1.53 -12.81 13.83
N ASP A 16 1.41 -13.28 15.08
CA ASP A 16 1.01 -12.45 16.23
C ASP A 16 1.83 -11.17 16.41
N ALA A 17 3.15 -11.23 16.19
CA ALA A 17 4.02 -10.06 16.30
C ALA A 17 3.75 -9.00 15.22
N GLN A 18 3.14 -9.37 14.10
CA GLN A 18 2.78 -8.47 12.99
C GLN A 18 1.33 -7.96 13.10
N SER A 19 0.59 -8.40 14.12
CA SER A 19 -0.81 -8.00 14.31
C SER A 19 -1.03 -6.48 14.31
N PRO A 20 -0.16 -5.64 14.92
CA PRO A 20 -0.34 -4.19 14.85
C PRO A 20 -0.19 -3.59 13.44
N ALA A 21 0.53 -4.26 12.54
CA ALA A 21 0.79 -3.78 11.18
C ALA A 21 -0.21 -4.32 10.14
N GLY A 22 -0.84 -5.46 10.40
CA GLY A 22 -1.72 -6.12 9.42
C GLY A 22 -2.63 -7.22 9.94
N GLY A 23 -2.79 -7.37 11.26
CA GLY A 23 -3.61 -8.45 11.83
C GLY A 23 -5.12 -8.20 11.84
N VAL A 24 -5.58 -7.04 11.34
CA VAL A 24 -7.00 -6.68 11.36
C VAL A 24 -7.78 -7.57 10.39
N SER A 25 -8.82 -8.22 10.91
CA SER A 25 -9.86 -8.88 10.11
C SER A 25 -11.07 -7.97 10.03
N SER A 26 -11.61 -7.75 8.84
CA SER A 26 -12.71 -6.81 8.59
C SER A 26 -13.57 -7.26 7.41
N SER A 27 -14.68 -6.55 7.17
CA SER A 27 -15.54 -6.70 6.00
C SER A 27 -15.56 -5.41 5.18
N VAL A 28 -16.03 -5.48 3.93
CA VAL A 28 -16.20 -4.27 3.11
C VAL A 28 -17.18 -3.27 3.75
N THR A 29 -18.19 -3.76 4.48
CA THR A 29 -19.14 -2.92 5.21
C THR A 29 -18.47 -2.18 6.36
N ASP A 30 -17.63 -2.86 7.12
CA ASP A 30 -16.92 -2.24 8.25
C ASP A 30 -15.87 -1.24 7.76
N LEU A 31 -15.11 -1.60 6.73
CA LEU A 31 -14.12 -0.69 6.13
C LEU A 31 -14.78 0.54 5.53
N THR A 32 -15.92 0.40 4.85
CA THR A 32 -16.63 1.57 4.31
C THR A 32 -17.25 2.44 5.40
N ALA A 33 -17.61 1.89 6.57
CA ALA A 33 -18.01 2.70 7.72
C ALA A 33 -16.82 3.49 8.30
N TRP A 34 -15.64 2.85 8.41
CA TRP A 34 -14.41 3.51 8.85
C TRP A 34 -13.95 4.61 7.89
N LEU A 35 -14.01 4.34 6.59
CA LEU A 35 -13.70 5.27 5.50
C LEU A 35 -14.63 6.50 5.52
N LYS A 36 -15.95 6.30 5.64
CA LYS A 36 -16.89 7.42 5.83
C LYS A 36 -16.54 8.31 7.01
N MET A 37 -16.11 7.73 8.13
CA MET A 37 -15.66 8.49 9.30
C MET A 37 -14.39 9.29 9.00
N LEU A 38 -13.47 8.74 8.20
CA LEU A 38 -12.26 9.43 7.75
C LEU A 38 -12.59 10.66 6.89
N LEU A 39 -13.48 10.54 5.89
CA LEU A 39 -13.94 11.70 5.08
C LEU A 39 -14.70 12.74 5.89
N ALA A 40 -15.46 12.29 6.89
CA ALA A 40 -16.26 13.15 7.74
C ALA A 40 -15.46 13.78 8.90
N ASP A 41 -14.13 13.89 8.76
CA ASP A 41 -13.23 14.46 9.76
C ASP A 41 -13.41 13.86 11.16
N GLY A 42 -13.62 12.53 11.23
CA GLY A 42 -13.78 11.80 12.48
C GLY A 42 -15.21 11.72 13.01
N GLN A 43 -16.20 12.10 12.21
CA GLN A 43 -17.61 12.03 12.60
C GLN A 43 -18.29 10.74 12.14
N VAL A 44 -19.24 10.26 12.96
CA VAL A 44 -20.17 9.19 12.63
C VAL A 44 -21.57 9.67 12.99
N ASP A 45 -22.48 9.68 12.02
CA ASP A 45 -23.88 10.12 12.21
C ASP A 45 -24.03 11.49 12.90
N GLY A 46 -23.16 12.46 12.55
CA GLY A 46 -23.14 13.80 13.11
C GLY A 46 -22.56 13.91 14.53
N ARG A 47 -22.01 12.82 15.07
CA ARG A 47 -21.29 12.79 16.34
C ARG A 47 -19.79 12.72 16.09
N GLN A 48 -19.02 13.60 16.75
CA GLN A 48 -17.56 13.52 16.76
C GLN A 48 -17.10 12.27 17.53
N LEU A 49 -16.52 11.30 16.83
CA LEU A 49 -15.92 10.12 17.44
C LEU A 49 -14.43 10.32 17.71
N ILE A 50 -13.70 10.88 16.73
CA ILE A 50 -12.27 11.19 16.81
C ILE A 50 -12.10 12.67 16.48
N PRO A 51 -11.47 13.53 17.30
CA PRO A 51 -11.25 14.93 16.95
C PRO A 51 -10.51 15.06 15.61
N ALA A 52 -10.96 15.98 14.75
CA ALA A 52 -10.39 16.17 13.41
C ALA A 52 -8.89 16.48 13.48
N GLU A 53 -8.47 17.28 14.45
CA GLU A 53 -7.07 17.62 14.71
C GLU A 53 -6.22 16.41 15.12
N ALA A 54 -6.83 15.37 15.69
CA ALA A 54 -6.14 14.13 16.03
C ALA A 54 -5.98 13.20 14.83
N LEU A 55 -6.90 13.26 13.85
CA LEU A 55 -6.80 12.52 12.60
C LEU A 55 -5.85 13.15 11.61
N LEU A 56 -5.78 14.48 11.57
CA LEU A 56 -5.04 15.22 10.55
C LEU A 56 -3.59 14.74 10.35
N PRO A 57 -2.78 14.44 11.38
CA PRO A 57 -1.42 13.92 11.18
C PRO A 57 -1.37 12.56 10.48
N ALA A 58 -2.41 11.73 10.64
CA ALA A 58 -2.49 10.44 9.97
C ALA A 58 -2.68 10.59 8.47
N ILE A 59 -3.51 11.56 8.05
CA ILE A 59 -3.92 11.78 6.65
C ILE A 59 -3.26 13.00 6.00
N SER A 60 -2.15 13.48 6.54
CA SER A 60 -1.36 14.58 5.97
C SER A 60 0.12 14.22 5.88
N PRO A 61 0.93 14.89 5.04
CA PRO A 61 2.34 14.58 4.89
C PRO A 61 3.12 14.74 6.20
N GLN A 62 3.73 13.66 6.68
CA GLN A 62 4.65 13.65 7.82
C GLN A 62 6.08 13.26 7.41
N SER A 63 6.23 12.53 6.29
CA SER A 63 7.52 12.22 5.68
C SER A 63 7.42 12.14 4.15
N VAL A 64 8.55 12.26 3.47
CA VAL A 64 8.67 11.95 2.03
C VAL A 64 8.89 10.44 1.91
N SER A 65 7.98 9.75 1.22
CA SER A 65 8.08 8.30 0.96
C SER A 65 8.65 7.98 -0.42
N SER A 66 8.41 8.87 -1.39
CA SER A 66 8.97 8.76 -2.74
C SER A 66 9.51 10.12 -3.17
N PRO A 67 10.83 10.33 -3.09
CA PRO A 67 11.46 11.56 -3.58
C PRO A 67 11.15 11.82 -5.05
N PRO A 68 10.96 13.08 -5.46
CA PRO A 68 10.72 13.41 -6.86
C PRO A 68 11.98 13.17 -7.70
N THR A 69 11.81 12.67 -8.92
CA THR A 69 12.92 12.37 -9.85
C THR A 69 13.39 13.57 -10.67
N GLY A 70 12.72 14.72 -10.53
CA GLY A 70 13.00 15.97 -11.25
C GLY A 70 12.24 17.15 -10.66
N PRO A 71 12.57 18.39 -11.08
CA PRO A 71 11.98 19.61 -10.51
C PRO A 71 10.48 19.78 -10.79
N ASP A 72 9.94 19.09 -11.80
CA ASP A 72 8.53 19.07 -12.20
C ASP A 72 7.80 17.78 -11.81
N ALA A 73 8.50 16.81 -11.19
CA ALA A 73 7.91 15.57 -10.70
C ALA A 73 7.20 15.78 -9.36
N ARG A 74 6.10 15.07 -9.14
CA ARG A 74 5.41 15.04 -7.84
C ARG A 74 6.13 14.10 -6.89
N ALA A 75 6.28 14.51 -5.63
CA ALA A 75 6.74 13.63 -4.57
C ALA A 75 5.58 12.79 -4.03
N GLY A 76 5.91 11.60 -3.51
CA GLY A 76 5.03 10.82 -2.64
C GLY A 76 5.35 11.09 -1.17
N PHE A 77 4.31 11.15 -0.35
CA PHE A 77 4.43 11.37 1.09
C PHE A 77 3.78 10.24 1.88
N TYR A 78 4.09 10.21 3.18
CA TYR A 78 3.45 9.31 4.13
C TYR A 78 2.98 10.09 5.34
N GLY A 79 1.76 9.82 5.78
CA GLY A 79 1.24 10.23 7.09
C GLY A 79 1.47 9.12 8.12
N PHE A 80 0.71 9.11 9.20
CA PHE A 80 0.75 7.99 10.15
C PHE A 80 -0.11 6.81 9.67
N GLY A 81 0.47 5.97 8.81
CA GLY A 81 -0.18 4.77 8.30
C GLY A 81 -0.96 4.97 6.99
N PHE A 82 -0.69 6.06 6.26
CA PHE A 82 -1.39 6.41 5.02
C PHE A 82 -0.38 6.89 3.99
N ASN A 83 -0.49 6.39 2.76
CA ASN A 83 0.11 7.05 1.61
C ASN A 83 -0.63 8.36 1.35
N VAL A 84 0.12 9.45 1.20
CA VAL A 84 -0.41 10.78 0.89
C VAL A 84 0.21 11.24 -0.42
N GLY A 85 -0.64 11.52 -1.40
CA GLY A 85 -0.24 11.87 -2.76
C GLY A 85 -0.98 13.08 -3.31
N THR A 86 -0.53 13.53 -4.47
CA THR A 86 -1.25 14.51 -5.29
C THR A 86 -1.52 13.92 -6.66
N SER A 87 -2.78 13.84 -7.05
CA SER A 87 -3.18 13.28 -8.35
C SER A 87 -2.76 14.19 -9.51
N PRO A 88 -2.81 13.70 -10.77
CA PRO A 88 -2.62 14.55 -11.95
C PRO A 88 -3.59 15.73 -12.02
N ALA A 89 -4.81 15.58 -11.46
CA ALA A 89 -5.80 16.66 -11.33
C ALA A 89 -5.47 17.68 -10.22
N GLY A 90 -4.35 17.52 -9.51
CA GLY A 90 -3.95 18.39 -8.41
C GLY A 90 -4.72 18.14 -7.10
N ARG A 91 -5.46 17.03 -6.99
CA ARG A 91 -6.21 16.68 -5.79
C ARG A 91 -5.34 15.90 -4.82
N VAL A 92 -5.57 16.09 -3.52
CA VAL A 92 -5.02 15.19 -2.49
C VAL A 92 -5.64 13.81 -2.66
N THR A 93 -4.79 12.79 -2.62
CA THR A 93 -5.20 11.38 -2.60
C THR A 93 -4.62 10.70 -1.37
N LEU A 94 -5.44 9.93 -0.67
CA LEU A 94 -5.01 9.08 0.45
C LEU A 94 -5.17 7.63 0.03
N SER A 95 -4.26 6.75 0.44
CA SER A 95 -4.42 5.31 0.18
C SER A 95 -3.61 4.48 1.16
N HIS A 96 -3.90 3.19 1.19
CA HIS A 96 -3.00 2.20 1.77
C HIS A 96 -3.31 0.83 1.20
N SER A 97 -2.27 0.07 0.90
CA SER A 97 -2.37 -1.31 0.40
C SER A 97 -2.11 -2.30 1.52
N GLY A 98 -2.64 -3.51 1.38
CA GLY A 98 -2.39 -4.64 2.27
C GLY A 98 -2.13 -5.87 1.42
N ALA A 99 -1.05 -6.59 1.71
CA ALA A 99 -0.61 -7.73 0.92
C ALA A 99 -0.14 -8.85 1.84
N PHE A 100 -0.79 -10.00 1.75
CA PHE A 100 -0.43 -11.22 2.47
C PHE A 100 -0.15 -12.31 1.45
N SER A 101 1.08 -12.81 1.43
CA SER A 101 1.52 -13.89 0.52
C SER A 101 0.70 -15.18 0.67
N LEU A 102 -0.05 -15.31 1.77
CA LEU A 102 -0.97 -16.42 2.04
C LEU A 102 -2.36 -16.27 1.37
N GLY A 103 -2.58 -15.22 0.58
CA GLY A 103 -3.76 -15.09 -0.28
C GLY A 103 -4.77 -14.03 0.11
N ALA A 104 -4.31 -12.87 0.59
CA ALA A 104 -5.17 -11.70 0.74
C ALA A 104 -4.47 -10.44 0.21
N ALA A 105 -5.20 -9.66 -0.58
CA ALA A 105 -4.74 -8.35 -1.03
C ALA A 105 -5.88 -7.33 -0.94
N THR A 106 -5.57 -6.15 -0.44
CA THR A 106 -6.54 -5.09 -0.16
C THR A 106 -5.97 -3.73 -0.56
N ASN A 107 -6.80 -2.83 -1.05
CA ASN A 107 -6.41 -1.44 -1.22
C ASN A 107 -7.60 -0.52 -0.97
N PHE A 108 -7.34 0.67 -0.47
CA PHE A 108 -8.31 1.76 -0.53
C PHE A 108 -7.70 3.02 -1.12
N VAL A 109 -8.55 3.85 -1.71
CA VAL A 109 -8.20 5.20 -2.18
C VAL A 109 -9.28 6.18 -1.74
N ALA A 110 -8.87 7.33 -1.23
CA ALA A 110 -9.72 8.46 -0.90
C ALA A 110 -9.33 9.70 -1.71
N ILE A 111 -10.32 10.45 -2.16
CA ILE A 111 -10.17 11.77 -2.76
C ILE A 111 -11.04 12.75 -1.96
N PRO A 112 -10.53 13.32 -0.85
CA PRO A 112 -11.37 14.10 0.07
C PRO A 112 -12.06 15.29 -0.61
N SER A 113 -11.35 15.98 -1.51
CA SER A 113 -11.92 17.11 -2.29
C SER A 113 -13.05 16.71 -3.25
N ALA A 114 -13.27 15.42 -3.48
CA ALA A 114 -14.37 14.89 -4.28
C ALA A 114 -15.46 14.24 -3.41
N ASP A 115 -15.26 14.14 -2.09
CA ASP A 115 -16.12 13.40 -1.17
C ASP A 115 -16.34 11.94 -1.61
N VAL A 116 -15.26 11.29 -2.06
CA VAL A 116 -15.29 9.94 -2.64
C VAL A 116 -14.17 9.07 -2.09
N GLU A 117 -14.52 7.82 -1.79
CA GLU A 117 -13.64 6.75 -1.37
C GLU A 117 -14.03 5.41 -2.00
N ILE A 118 -13.04 4.53 -2.15
CA ILE A 118 -13.23 3.15 -2.60
C ILE A 118 -12.32 2.21 -1.82
N ALA A 119 -12.81 1.02 -1.50
CA ALA A 119 -12.01 -0.10 -0.99
C ALA A 119 -12.23 -1.34 -1.86
N ALA A 120 -11.16 -2.05 -2.16
CA ALA A 120 -11.17 -3.33 -2.85
C ALA A 120 -10.46 -4.39 -2.00
N LEU A 121 -11.07 -5.57 -1.90
CA LEU A 121 -10.54 -6.71 -1.14
C LEU A 121 -10.58 -7.94 -2.04
N THR A 122 -9.50 -8.71 -2.04
CA THR A 122 -9.37 -9.95 -2.80
C THR A 122 -8.81 -11.05 -1.91
N ASN A 123 -9.24 -12.28 -2.17
CA ASN A 123 -8.79 -13.50 -1.49
C ASN A 123 -7.80 -14.30 -2.35
N ALA A 124 -6.91 -13.58 -3.03
CA ALA A 124 -5.91 -14.14 -3.94
C ALA A 124 -4.51 -13.58 -3.62
N ALA A 125 -3.50 -14.10 -4.30
CA ALA A 125 -2.14 -13.58 -4.19
C ALA A 125 -2.10 -12.07 -4.51
N PRO A 126 -1.24 -11.30 -3.81
CA PRO A 126 -1.10 -9.87 -4.03
C PRO A 126 -0.38 -9.59 -5.34
N VAL A 127 -1.16 -9.47 -6.43
CA VAL A 127 -0.66 -9.21 -7.79
C VAL A 127 -1.11 -7.85 -8.33
N GLY A 128 -1.53 -6.92 -7.45
CA GLY A 128 -1.91 -5.56 -7.82
C GLY A 128 -3.38 -5.36 -8.25
N VAL A 129 -4.24 -6.39 -8.12
CA VAL A 129 -5.65 -6.31 -8.55
C VAL A 129 -6.46 -5.28 -7.76
N PRO A 130 -6.44 -5.27 -6.40
CA PRO A 130 -7.16 -4.25 -5.63
C PRO A 130 -6.73 -2.82 -6.01
N GLU A 131 -5.42 -2.61 -6.17
CA GLU A 131 -4.82 -1.32 -6.50
C GLU A 131 -5.28 -0.86 -7.88
N THR A 132 -5.23 -1.75 -8.88
CA THR A 132 -5.74 -1.51 -10.23
C THR A 132 -7.19 -1.04 -10.21
N LEU A 133 -8.09 -1.79 -9.55
CA LEU A 133 -9.50 -1.46 -9.49
C LEU A 133 -9.75 -0.08 -8.86
N THR A 134 -9.04 0.23 -7.77
CA THR A 134 -9.19 1.52 -7.10
C THR A 134 -8.61 2.68 -7.92
N ALA A 135 -7.53 2.46 -8.68
CA ALA A 135 -6.93 3.47 -9.54
C ALA A 135 -7.78 3.77 -10.78
N GLU A 136 -8.31 2.73 -11.44
CA GLU A 136 -9.28 2.89 -12.54
C GLU A 136 -10.53 3.63 -12.08
N PHE A 137 -11.07 3.30 -10.90
CA PHE A 137 -12.18 4.04 -10.32
C PHE A 137 -11.82 5.51 -10.04
N ALA A 138 -10.64 5.78 -9.46
CA ALA A 138 -10.18 7.14 -9.21
C ALA A 138 -10.00 7.95 -10.51
N ASP A 139 -9.58 7.31 -11.60
CA ASP A 139 -9.50 7.92 -12.92
C ASP A 139 -10.89 8.26 -13.47
N LEU A 140 -11.84 7.33 -13.39
CA LEU A 140 -13.22 7.57 -13.81
C LEU A 140 -13.86 8.73 -13.03
N VAL A 141 -13.62 8.82 -11.72
CA VAL A 141 -14.12 9.91 -10.86
C VAL A 141 -13.50 11.26 -11.23
N GLN A 142 -12.20 11.29 -11.54
CA GLN A 142 -11.47 12.55 -11.77
C GLN A 142 -11.56 13.04 -13.21
N PHE A 143 -11.65 12.12 -14.17
CA PHE A 143 -11.45 12.39 -15.59
C PHE A 143 -12.55 11.83 -16.49
N GLY A 144 -13.41 10.94 -15.99
CA GLY A 144 -14.46 10.29 -16.78
C GLY A 144 -13.98 9.16 -17.70
N GLU A 145 -12.69 8.84 -17.70
CA GLU A 145 -12.05 7.79 -18.49
C GLU A 145 -10.87 7.20 -17.72
N ILE A 146 -10.55 5.93 -17.97
CA ILE A 146 -9.32 5.29 -17.47
C ILE A 146 -8.14 5.82 -18.31
N ARG A 147 -7.12 6.38 -17.66
CA ARG A 147 -6.04 7.10 -18.35
C ARG A 147 -4.74 6.32 -18.51
N GLU A 148 -4.55 5.29 -17.71
CA GLU A 148 -3.33 4.49 -17.67
C GLU A 148 -3.64 2.99 -17.75
N ASP A 149 -2.66 2.20 -18.19
CA ASP A 149 -2.69 0.74 -18.03
C ASP A 149 -2.31 0.38 -16.58
N TRP A 150 -3.24 0.63 -15.66
CA TRP A 150 -3.05 0.36 -14.24
C TRP A 150 -2.74 -1.10 -13.95
N THR A 151 -3.30 -2.03 -14.75
CA THR A 151 -3.03 -3.46 -14.62
C THR A 151 -1.55 -3.74 -14.85
N ALA A 152 -0.97 -3.23 -15.94
CA ALA A 152 0.45 -3.42 -16.22
C ALA A 152 1.34 -2.76 -15.15
N LEU A 153 1.02 -1.51 -14.77
CA LEU A 153 1.79 -0.75 -13.79
C LEU A 153 1.82 -1.44 -12.42
N TYR A 154 0.67 -1.87 -11.90
CA TYR A 154 0.63 -2.53 -10.61
C TYR A 154 1.18 -3.95 -10.67
N LYS A 155 0.99 -4.68 -11.77
CA LYS A 155 1.63 -5.99 -11.93
C LYS A 155 3.16 -5.89 -11.88
N GLU A 156 3.74 -4.87 -12.53
CA GLU A 156 5.18 -4.62 -12.45
C GLU A 156 5.60 -4.30 -11.01
N LYS A 157 4.90 -3.39 -10.33
CA LYS A 157 5.19 -3.03 -8.93
C LYS A 157 5.07 -4.20 -7.95
N PHE A 158 4.10 -5.09 -8.16
CA PHE A 158 3.90 -6.25 -7.30
C PHE A 158 4.75 -7.47 -7.69
N SER A 159 5.46 -7.43 -8.83
CA SER A 159 6.36 -8.52 -9.24
C SER A 159 7.49 -8.76 -8.24
N GLU A 160 7.83 -7.76 -7.42
CA GLU A 160 8.79 -7.90 -6.31
C GLU A 160 8.31 -8.92 -5.25
N PHE A 161 6.99 -9.11 -5.08
CA PHE A 161 6.44 -10.13 -4.19
C PHE A 161 6.57 -11.56 -4.74
N ASP A 162 6.78 -11.70 -6.06
CA ASP A 162 7.04 -12.98 -6.72
C ASP A 162 8.52 -13.38 -6.67
N ALA A 163 9.39 -12.53 -6.10
CA ALA A 163 10.78 -12.87 -5.88
C ALA A 163 10.88 -14.13 -4.99
N PRO A 164 11.72 -15.12 -5.34
CA PRO A 164 11.85 -16.35 -4.57
C PRO A 164 12.13 -16.05 -3.09
N GLU A 165 11.52 -16.79 -2.17
CA GLU A 165 11.88 -16.70 -0.74
C GLU A 165 13.40 -16.87 -0.58
N GLY A 166 14.07 -15.85 -0.05
CA GLY A 166 15.53 -15.79 -0.03
C GLY A 166 16.17 -15.08 -1.22
N SER A 167 15.45 -14.23 -1.98
CA SER A 167 16.05 -13.09 -2.68
C SER A 167 16.33 -11.99 -1.67
N ILE A 168 17.51 -11.40 -1.70
CA ILE A 168 18.03 -10.65 -0.55
C ILE A 168 18.44 -9.25 -0.96
N SER A 169 18.42 -8.30 -0.01
CA SER A 169 19.21 -7.06 -0.10
C SER A 169 20.53 -7.07 0.70
N LYS A 170 21.67 -6.71 0.10
CA LYS A 170 22.93 -6.38 0.79
C LYS A 170 22.91 -4.90 1.21
N ALA A 171 23.18 -4.62 2.49
CA ALA A 171 23.34 -3.28 3.01
C ALA A 171 24.82 -2.97 3.29
N THR A 172 25.40 -1.98 2.62
CA THR A 172 26.79 -1.54 2.85
C THR A 172 26.83 -0.09 3.34
N PHE A 173 27.62 0.17 4.38
CA PHE A 173 27.85 1.53 4.88
C PHE A 173 29.07 2.15 4.20
N THR A 174 28.91 3.36 3.66
CA THR A 174 30.02 4.24 3.27
C THR A 174 29.87 5.56 4.01
N GLY A 175 30.64 5.73 5.09
CA GLY A 175 30.43 6.84 6.03
C GLY A 175 29.06 6.76 6.70
N ASN A 176 28.28 7.84 6.65
CA ASN A 176 26.91 7.92 7.18
C ASN A 176 25.82 7.47 6.18
N THR A 177 26.20 6.87 5.04
CA THR A 177 25.26 6.45 3.99
C THR A 177 25.11 4.93 3.94
N VAL A 178 23.87 4.45 3.88
CA VAL A 178 23.54 3.04 3.62
C VAL A 178 23.18 2.87 2.14
N VAL A 179 23.80 1.88 1.50
CA VAL A 179 23.46 1.42 0.14
C VAL A 179 22.80 0.05 0.25
N LEU A 180 21.61 -0.12 -0.34
CA LEU A 180 20.85 -1.38 -0.39
C LEU A 180 20.90 -1.96 -1.82
N GLU A 181 21.38 -3.19 -2.00
CA GLU A 181 21.46 -3.88 -3.30
C GLU A 181 20.60 -5.15 -3.27
N SER A 182 19.53 -5.24 -4.07
CA SER A 182 18.69 -6.46 -4.20
C SER A 182 19.29 -7.46 -5.19
N PHE A 183 19.05 -8.75 -4.97
CA PHE A 183 19.98 -9.75 -5.44
C PHE A 183 19.32 -11.15 -5.76
N ASP A 184 19.51 -11.68 -7.00
CA ASP A 184 18.91 -12.93 -7.57
C ASP A 184 19.88 -13.80 -8.45
N THR A 185 19.35 -14.69 -9.33
CA THR A 185 20.06 -15.78 -10.07
C THR A 185 21.31 -15.36 -10.87
N ASP A 186 21.52 -14.07 -11.06
CA ASP A 186 22.63 -13.46 -11.79
C ASP A 186 23.78 -12.95 -10.87
N HIS A 187 24.04 -13.64 -9.74
CA HIS A 187 25.16 -13.45 -8.78
C HIS A 187 24.98 -12.45 -7.64
N LEU A 188 23.86 -12.57 -6.96
CA LEU A 188 23.43 -11.54 -6.05
C LEU A 188 22.66 -12.29 -4.87
N GLY A 189 23.06 -12.20 -3.55
CA GLY A 189 22.52 -13.03 -2.39
C GLY A 189 22.37 -12.45 -0.93
N THR A 190 22.33 -13.23 0.20
CA THR A 190 22.40 -12.83 1.69
C THR A 190 23.19 -13.73 2.60
N PHE A 191 23.41 -13.21 3.82
CA PHE A 191 24.03 -13.83 4.97
C PHE A 191 23.14 -13.80 6.22
N THR A 192 23.21 -14.86 7.02
CA THR A 192 22.64 -14.98 8.36
C THR A 192 23.66 -14.61 9.45
N ARG A 193 23.21 -13.94 10.51
CA ARG A 193 23.97 -13.74 11.75
C ARG A 193 23.74 -14.94 12.67
N SER A 194 24.79 -15.65 13.05
CA SER A 194 24.72 -16.67 14.11
C SER A 194 24.47 -16.02 15.47
N ALA A 195 23.66 -16.69 16.30
CA ALA A 195 23.43 -16.34 17.70
C ALA A 195 24.78 -16.33 18.48
N PRO A 196 24.87 -15.59 19.62
CA PRO A 196 26.13 -15.12 20.19
C PRO A 196 27.13 -16.21 20.55
#